data_AF-A0A1H7UWY0-F1
#
_entry.id   AF-A0A1H7UWY0-F1
#
_cell.length_a   1.000
_cell.length_b   1.000
_cell.length_c   1.000
_cell.angle_alpha   90.00
_cell.angle_beta   90.00
_cell.angle_gamma   90.00
#
_symmetry.space_group_name_H-M   'P 1'
#
loop_
_entity.id
_entity.type
_entity.pdbx_description
1 polymer ?
#
loop_
_entity_poly.entity_id
_entity_poly.type
_entity_poly.pdbx_seq_one_letter_code
_entity_poly.pdbx_strand_id
1 'polypeptide(L)'
;MSNERKLKEGAATFYIYDKNLHHKDNDPFLLWLKDEGFKVELFGHSNVDNAIYVNINSKVYTWGMAGVGLCPVVGNHAIHIDEFKQIYGIFKKYSNFVFSIYTEEEQKKYDEYMAMIPIWEEQAKRAKEEYFALNPTFEKWISDVADCIVNDPWYKEHRPDYSKEEILKVAEDPWYKKLLVGYFREQDMPANIASEWDIITM
;
A
#
# COMPACT_ATOMS: atom_id res chain seq x y z
N MET A 1 -24.15 10.85 -11.81
CA MET A 1 -22.92 11.64 -12.03
C MET A 1 -23.02 12.26 -13.42
N SER A 2 -22.79 13.57 -13.55
CA SER A 2 -22.83 14.27 -14.84
C SER A 2 -21.84 13.62 -15.83
N ASN A 3 -22.29 13.28 -17.03
CA ASN A 3 -21.47 12.71 -18.12
C ASN A 3 -20.58 13.77 -18.82
N GLU A 4 -20.33 14.89 -18.17
CA GLU A 4 -19.51 15.96 -18.73
C GLU A 4 -18.04 15.53 -18.73
N ARG A 5 -17.34 15.82 -19.84
CA ARG A 5 -15.90 15.58 -20.00
C ARG A 5 -15.23 16.95 -20.02
N LYS A 6 -14.66 17.39 -18.90
CA LYS A 6 -13.97 18.69 -18.83
C LYS A 6 -12.47 18.53 -18.59
N LEU A 7 -11.67 19.48 -19.08
CA LEU A 7 -10.23 19.55 -18.82
C LEU A 7 -9.90 19.63 -17.32
N LYS A 8 -10.73 20.34 -16.54
CA LYS A 8 -10.53 20.59 -15.10
C LYS A 8 -11.04 19.47 -14.20
N GLU A 9 -11.68 18.44 -14.74
CA GLU A 9 -12.19 17.32 -13.94
C GLU A 9 -11.09 16.28 -13.72
N GLY A 10 -10.76 16.03 -12.44
CA GLY A 10 -9.71 15.10 -12.01
C GLY A 10 -8.31 15.73 -11.88
N ALA A 11 -7.34 14.93 -11.44
CA ALA A 11 -5.95 15.35 -11.16
C ALA A 11 -4.93 14.83 -12.19
N ALA A 12 -5.34 14.60 -13.44
CA ALA A 12 -4.56 13.82 -14.41
C ALA A 12 -4.26 14.58 -15.72
N THR A 13 -4.05 15.90 -15.62
CA THR A 13 -3.65 16.71 -16.79
C THR A 13 -2.14 16.76 -16.91
N PHE A 14 -1.64 16.46 -18.09
CA PHE A 14 -0.24 16.62 -18.47
C PHE A 14 -0.09 17.86 -19.34
N TYR A 15 0.96 18.64 -19.09
CA TYR A 15 1.38 19.71 -19.99
C TYR A 15 2.46 19.16 -20.91
N ILE A 16 2.22 19.24 -22.21
CA ILE A 16 3.12 18.70 -23.21
C ILE A 16 3.69 19.87 -24.00
N TYR A 17 5.01 19.92 -24.08
CA TYR A 17 5.72 20.89 -24.92
C TYR A 17 6.63 20.16 -25.90
N ASP A 18 6.41 20.34 -27.20
CA ASP A 18 7.22 19.72 -28.23
C ASP A 18 7.29 20.60 -29.48
N LYS A 19 8.50 20.82 -30.02
CA LYS A 19 8.71 21.68 -31.20
C LYS A 19 8.05 21.15 -32.48
N ASN A 20 7.70 19.87 -32.49
CA ASN A 20 7.03 19.24 -33.63
C ASN A 20 5.51 19.37 -33.56
N LEU A 21 4.97 19.98 -32.49
CA LEU A 21 3.54 20.11 -32.28
C LEU A 21 3.03 21.39 -32.95
N HIS A 22 2.13 21.21 -33.91
CA HIS A 22 1.59 22.29 -34.71
C HIS A 22 0.08 22.44 -34.57
N HIS A 23 -0.41 23.69 -34.59
CA HIS A 23 -1.83 24.08 -34.61
C HIS A 23 -2.56 23.68 -35.92
N LYS A 24 -2.29 22.48 -36.47
CA LYS A 24 -2.88 21.98 -37.71
C LYS A 24 -3.64 20.68 -37.41
N ASP A 25 -4.82 20.54 -37.99
CA ASP A 25 -5.68 19.37 -37.76
C ASP A 25 -5.06 18.03 -38.19
N ASN A 26 -4.04 18.06 -39.05
CA ASN A 26 -3.28 16.91 -39.54
C ASN A 26 -1.98 16.65 -38.78
N ASP A 27 -1.74 17.34 -37.66
CA ASP A 27 -0.60 17.06 -36.79
C ASP A 27 -0.63 15.59 -36.31
N PRO A 28 0.49 14.84 -36.42
CA PRO A 28 0.52 13.42 -36.09
C PRO A 28 0.12 13.11 -34.64
N PHE A 29 0.43 14.01 -33.70
CA PHE A 29 0.07 13.80 -32.31
C PHE A 29 -1.42 14.06 -32.07
N LEU A 30 -2.00 15.08 -32.71
CA LEU A 30 -3.44 15.34 -32.63
C LEU A 30 -4.26 14.21 -33.25
N LEU A 31 -3.81 13.66 -34.39
CA LEU A 31 -4.45 12.49 -35.01
C LEU A 31 -4.40 11.28 -34.07
N TRP A 32 -3.25 11.04 -33.43
CA TRP A 32 -3.10 9.97 -32.45
C TRP A 32 -4.00 10.18 -31.22
N LEU A 33 -4.12 11.40 -30.69
CA LEU A 33 -5.06 11.72 -29.60
C LEU A 33 -6.51 11.43 -30.01
N LYS A 34 -6.91 11.81 -31.23
CA LYS A 34 -8.26 11.54 -31.75
C LYS A 34 -8.53 10.04 -31.89
N ASP A 35 -7.56 9.27 -32.39
CA ASP A 35 -7.64 7.80 -32.50
C ASP A 35 -7.79 7.12 -31.13
N GLU A 36 -7.09 7.63 -30.11
CA GLU A 36 -7.22 7.19 -28.73
C GLU A 36 -8.52 7.67 -28.02
N GLY A 37 -9.40 8.37 -28.75
CA GLY A 37 -10.71 8.81 -28.30
C GLY A 37 -10.71 10.10 -27.49
N PHE A 38 -9.64 10.88 -27.53
CA PHE A 38 -9.59 12.20 -26.93
C PHE A 38 -10.38 13.23 -27.74
N LYS A 39 -10.98 14.20 -27.05
CA LYS A 39 -11.74 15.30 -27.64
C LYS A 39 -11.07 16.63 -27.37
N VAL A 40 -11.10 17.52 -28.36
CA VAL A 40 -10.65 18.90 -28.17
C VAL A 40 -11.69 19.68 -27.35
N GLU A 41 -11.22 20.45 -26.38
CA GLU A 41 -12.01 21.47 -25.68
C GLU A 41 -11.35 22.82 -25.96
N LEU A 42 -12.10 23.76 -26.54
CA LEU A 42 -11.57 25.06 -26.93
C LEU A 42 -11.79 26.06 -25.79
N PHE A 43 -10.70 26.51 -25.18
CA PHE A 43 -10.71 27.62 -24.24
C PHE A 43 -10.17 28.86 -24.94
N GLY A 44 -10.95 29.95 -24.97
CA GLY A 44 -10.51 31.28 -25.39
C GLY A 44 -9.70 31.34 -26.70
N HIS A 45 -8.77 32.31 -26.77
CA HIS A 45 -7.83 32.46 -27.87
C HIS A 45 -6.51 31.75 -27.54
N SER A 46 -6.45 30.45 -27.80
CA SER A 46 -5.19 29.69 -27.73
C SER A 46 -4.13 30.32 -28.63
N ASN A 47 -2.93 30.56 -28.11
CA ASN A 47 -1.92 31.38 -28.79
C ASN A 47 -0.49 30.85 -28.65
N VAL A 48 -0.29 29.64 -28.10
CA VAL A 48 1.03 29.05 -27.94
C VAL A 48 1.17 27.83 -28.83
N ASP A 49 1.92 28.02 -29.92
CA ASP A 49 2.44 26.90 -30.70
C ASP A 49 3.35 26.04 -29.83
N ASN A 50 3.39 24.74 -30.11
CA ASN A 50 4.22 23.75 -29.42
C ASN A 50 3.78 23.37 -28.01
N ALA A 51 2.64 23.85 -27.50
CA ALA A 51 2.16 23.54 -26.14
C ALA A 51 0.71 23.04 -26.10
N ILE A 52 0.46 21.93 -25.40
CA ILE A 52 -0.88 21.33 -25.28
C ILE A 52 -1.09 20.72 -23.88
N TYR A 53 -2.27 20.90 -23.33
CA TYR A 53 -2.75 20.24 -22.11
C TYR A 53 -3.56 19.01 -22.50
N VAL A 54 -3.27 17.87 -21.88
CA VAL A 54 -4.00 16.61 -22.13
C VAL A 54 -4.40 15.98 -20.80
N ASN A 55 -5.70 15.85 -20.56
CA ASN A 55 -6.26 15.16 -19.40
C ASN A 55 -6.60 13.71 -19.78
N ILE A 56 -5.90 12.75 -19.17
CA ILE A 56 -6.06 11.33 -19.49
C ILE A 56 -7.36 10.72 -18.94
N ASN A 57 -7.92 11.28 -17.87
CA ASN A 57 -9.13 10.78 -17.23
C ASN A 57 -10.37 11.17 -18.03
N SER A 58 -10.52 12.46 -18.35
CA SER A 58 -11.66 12.94 -19.14
C SER A 58 -11.49 12.73 -20.64
N LYS A 59 -10.28 12.32 -21.06
CA LYS A 59 -9.87 12.21 -22.47
C LYS A 59 -10.16 13.51 -23.22
N VAL A 60 -9.67 14.62 -22.67
CA VAL A 60 -9.83 15.96 -23.25
C VAL A 60 -8.46 16.60 -23.43
N TYR A 61 -8.28 17.36 -24.51
CA TYR A 61 -7.09 18.19 -24.70
C TYR A 61 -7.43 19.62 -25.14
N THR A 62 -6.52 20.54 -24.84
CA THR A 62 -6.60 21.94 -25.29
C THR A 62 -5.21 22.52 -25.49
N TRP A 63 -5.12 23.58 -26.28
CA TRP A 63 -3.86 24.26 -26.56
C TRP A 63 -3.41 25.16 -25.40
N GLY A 64 -2.10 25.32 -25.28
CA GLY A 64 -1.49 26.21 -24.31
C GLY A 64 -1.83 27.68 -24.52
N MET A 65 -1.78 28.43 -23.41
CA MET A 65 -1.93 29.88 -23.39
C MET A 65 -0.73 30.54 -22.71
N ALA A 66 -0.19 31.59 -23.33
CA ALA A 66 0.98 32.26 -22.80
C ALA A 66 0.63 32.95 -21.47
N GLY A 67 1.37 32.62 -20.40
CA GLY A 67 1.20 33.23 -19.08
C GLY A 67 -0.07 32.80 -18.32
N VAL A 68 -0.80 31.80 -18.80
CA VAL A 68 -2.04 31.32 -18.17
C VAL A 68 -1.95 29.83 -17.87
N GLY A 69 -1.90 29.48 -16.58
CA GLY A 69 -2.05 28.09 -16.14
C GLY A 69 -3.53 27.69 -16.18
N LEU A 70 -3.94 26.89 -17.17
CA LEU A 70 -5.35 26.51 -17.36
C LEU A 70 -5.88 25.58 -16.26
N CYS A 71 -5.03 24.68 -15.77
CA CYS A 71 -5.32 23.77 -14.67
C CYS A 71 -4.00 23.30 -14.01
N PRO A 72 -4.06 22.69 -12.81
CA PRO A 72 -2.94 21.95 -12.25
C PRO A 72 -2.47 20.85 -13.21
N VAL A 73 -1.15 20.62 -13.25
CA VAL A 73 -0.54 19.60 -14.11
C VAL A 73 0.35 18.68 -13.31
N VAL A 74 0.42 17.42 -13.73
CA VAL A 74 1.26 16.40 -13.06
C VAL A 74 2.72 16.86 -13.09
N GLY A 75 3.38 16.84 -11.92
CA GLY A 75 4.79 17.18 -11.78
C GLY A 75 5.13 18.68 -11.84
N ASN A 76 4.16 19.57 -12.10
CA ASN A 76 4.39 21.02 -12.27
C ASN A 76 5.41 21.38 -13.38
N HIS A 77 5.58 20.53 -14.39
CA HIS A 77 6.46 20.79 -15.54
C HIS A 77 5.86 20.26 -16.85
N ALA A 78 6.42 20.68 -17.98
CA ALA A 78 6.10 20.11 -19.29
C ALA A 78 6.83 18.78 -19.50
N ILE A 79 6.27 17.91 -20.34
CA ILE A 79 6.90 16.70 -20.86
C ILE A 79 6.84 16.66 -22.39
N HIS A 80 7.63 15.78 -23.02
CA HIS A 80 7.61 15.57 -24.46
C HIS A 80 6.53 14.57 -24.91
N ILE A 81 6.25 14.56 -26.21
CA ILE A 81 5.19 13.72 -26.80
C ILE A 81 5.44 12.23 -26.57
N ASP A 82 6.69 11.78 -26.71
CA ASP A 82 7.09 10.39 -26.53
C ASP A 82 6.95 9.94 -25.07
N GLU A 83 7.35 10.79 -24.12
CA GLU A 83 7.15 10.58 -22.69
C GLU A 83 5.66 10.47 -22.35
N PHE A 84 4.84 11.37 -22.88
CA PHE A 84 3.39 11.30 -22.70
C PHE A 84 2.80 10.00 -23.24
N LYS A 85 3.21 9.57 -24.44
CA LYS A 85 2.73 8.29 -25.03
C LYS A 85 3.13 7.09 -24.18
N GLN A 86 4.33 7.09 -23.60
CA GLN A 86 4.77 6.03 -22.68
C GLN A 86 3.90 6.00 -21.42
N ILE A 87 3.69 7.15 -20.78
CA ILE A 87 2.83 7.27 -19.60
C ILE A 87 1.42 6.81 -19.93
N TYR A 88 0.84 7.32 -21.03
CA TYR A 88 -0.49 6.91 -21.48
C TYR A 88 -0.59 5.40 -21.73
N GLY A 89 0.45 4.78 -22.31
CA GLY A 89 0.52 3.34 -22.49
C GLY A 89 0.41 2.55 -21.18
N ILE A 90 1.03 3.05 -20.11
CA ILE A 90 0.90 2.46 -18.76
C ILE A 90 -0.55 2.56 -18.28
N PHE A 91 -1.17 3.75 -18.33
CA PHE A 91 -2.57 3.92 -17.89
C PHE A 91 -3.54 3.09 -18.72
N LYS A 92 -3.35 3.05 -20.04
CA LYS A 92 -4.18 2.26 -20.97
C LYS A 92 -4.10 0.76 -20.68
N LYS A 93 -2.93 0.23 -20.33
CA LYS A 93 -2.76 -1.18 -19.92
C LYS A 93 -3.69 -1.53 -18.75
N TYR A 94 -3.91 -0.59 -17.84
CA TYR A 94 -4.71 -0.80 -16.63
C TYR A 94 -6.13 -0.24 -16.69
N SER A 95 -6.61 0.26 -17.84
CA SER A 95 -7.92 0.94 -17.93
C SER A 95 -9.12 0.05 -17.61
N ASN A 96 -8.96 -1.27 -17.73
CA ASN A 96 -10.00 -2.26 -17.38
C ASN A 96 -9.86 -2.79 -15.95
N PHE A 97 -8.80 -2.39 -15.25
CA PHE A 97 -8.68 -2.62 -13.82
C PHE A 97 -9.32 -1.42 -13.15
N VAL A 98 -10.52 -1.63 -12.62
CA VAL A 98 -11.00 -0.80 -11.54
C VAL A 98 -9.96 -1.00 -10.44
N PHE A 99 -9.19 0.04 -10.09
CA PHE A 99 -8.52 0.04 -8.78
C PHE A 99 -9.57 -0.46 -7.82
N SER A 100 -9.31 -1.51 -7.03
CA SER A 100 -10.18 -1.83 -5.91
C SER A 100 -10.19 -0.57 -5.06
N ILE A 101 -11.17 0.30 -5.30
CA ILE A 101 -11.44 1.44 -4.46
C ILE A 101 -11.87 0.73 -3.19
N TYR A 102 -10.98 0.70 -2.20
CA TYR A 102 -11.41 0.38 -0.85
C TYR A 102 -12.64 1.24 -0.63
N THR A 103 -13.77 0.59 -0.38
CA THR A 103 -14.98 1.27 0.01
C THR A 103 -14.64 2.19 1.19
N GLU A 104 -15.39 3.28 1.38
CA GLU A 104 -15.18 4.17 2.53
C GLU A 104 -15.13 3.37 3.85
N GLU A 105 -15.91 2.29 3.94
CA GLU A 105 -15.89 1.34 5.06
C GLU A 105 -14.56 0.57 5.18
N GLU A 106 -13.99 0.09 4.08
CA GLU A 106 -12.70 -0.62 4.09
C GLU A 106 -11.53 0.32 4.41
N GLN A 107 -11.56 1.54 3.86
CA GLN A 107 -10.55 2.55 4.19
C GLN A 107 -10.63 2.95 5.67
N LYS A 108 -11.86 3.15 6.19
CA LYS A 108 -12.06 3.44 7.60
C LYS A 108 -11.58 2.31 8.50
N LYS A 109 -11.86 1.05 8.16
CA LYS A 109 -11.35 -0.11 8.90
C LYS A 109 -9.81 -0.15 8.90
N TYR A 110 -9.19 0.17 7.77
CA TYR A 110 -7.74 0.25 7.67
C TYR A 110 -7.17 1.39 8.52
N ASP A 111 -7.76 2.57 8.46
CA ASP A 111 -7.33 3.73 9.26
C ASP A 111 -7.49 3.46 10.76
N GLU A 112 -8.60 2.83 11.17
CA GLU A 112 -8.84 2.36 12.54
C GLU A 112 -7.78 1.34 12.97
N TYR A 113 -7.48 0.35 12.12
CA TYR A 113 -6.41 -0.63 12.37
C TYR A 113 -5.05 0.06 12.56
N MET A 114 -4.67 0.95 11.65
CA MET A 114 -3.40 1.68 11.70
C MET A 114 -3.29 2.58 12.95
N ALA A 115 -4.39 3.20 13.37
CA ALA A 115 -4.45 3.99 14.60
C ALA A 115 -4.27 3.12 15.87
N MET A 116 -4.63 1.84 15.81
CA MET A 116 -4.48 0.90 16.93
C MET A 116 -3.06 0.34 17.05
N ILE A 117 -2.27 0.28 15.98
CA ILE A 117 -0.88 -0.20 16.00
C ILE A 117 -0.05 0.41 17.13
N PRO A 118 0.09 1.75 17.26
CA PRO A 118 0.92 2.33 18.32
C PRO A 118 0.40 2.01 19.72
N ILE A 119 -0.93 1.87 19.87
CA ILE A 119 -1.55 1.49 21.15
C ILE A 119 -1.19 0.05 21.50
N TRP A 120 -1.27 -0.87 20.54
CA TRP A 120 -0.88 -2.26 20.73
C TRP A 120 0.61 -2.44 20.98
N GLU A 121 1.46 -1.67 20.30
CA GLU A 121 2.91 -1.65 20.56
C GLU A 121 3.22 -1.18 21.99
N GLU A 122 2.57 -0.11 22.45
CA GLU A 122 2.71 0.39 23.82
C GLU A 122 2.19 -0.62 24.85
N GLN A 123 1.04 -1.24 24.59
CA GLN A 123 0.48 -2.29 25.45
C GLN A 123 1.38 -3.53 25.51
N ALA A 124 1.92 -3.98 24.37
CA ALA A 124 2.83 -5.12 24.32
C ALA A 124 4.13 -4.83 25.07
N LYS A 125 4.69 -3.63 24.90
CA LYS A 125 5.86 -3.18 25.66
C LYS A 125 5.58 -3.16 27.16
N ARG A 126 4.45 -2.57 27.57
CA ARG A 126 4.04 -2.50 28.97
C ARG A 126 3.83 -3.89 29.57
N ALA A 127 3.15 -4.79 28.85
CA ALA A 127 2.93 -6.16 29.30
C ALA A 127 4.26 -6.92 29.48
N LYS A 128 5.24 -6.70 28.59
CA LYS A 128 6.60 -7.24 28.73
C LYS A 128 7.30 -6.70 29.98
N GLU A 129 7.27 -5.39 30.18
CA GLU A 129 7.87 -4.75 31.36
C GLU A 129 7.22 -5.25 32.67
N GLU A 130 5.89 -5.31 32.72
CA GLU A 130 5.14 -5.80 33.89
C GLU A 130 5.43 -7.27 34.19
N TYR A 131 5.47 -8.13 33.16
CA TYR A 131 5.74 -9.55 33.33
C TYR A 131 7.17 -9.80 33.87
N PHE A 132 8.19 -9.20 33.25
CA PHE A 132 9.58 -9.42 33.66
C PHE A 132 9.98 -8.67 34.93
N ALA A 133 9.26 -7.61 35.33
CA ALA A 133 9.43 -6.96 36.63
C ALA A 133 9.14 -7.90 37.82
N LEU A 134 8.34 -8.96 37.60
CA LEU A 134 8.10 -10.01 38.60
C LEU A 134 9.28 -10.97 38.79
N ASN A 135 10.35 -10.82 38.01
CA ASN A 135 11.52 -11.71 37.97
C ASN A 135 11.12 -13.20 37.86
N PRO A 136 10.34 -13.58 36.83
CA PRO A 136 9.96 -14.98 36.62
C PRO A 136 11.20 -15.85 36.48
N THR A 137 11.17 -17.08 36.99
CA THR A 137 12.22 -18.06 36.70
C THR A 137 12.03 -18.62 35.29
N PHE A 138 13.06 -19.25 34.73
CA PHE A 138 12.96 -19.94 33.45
C PHE A 138 11.85 -21.01 33.47
N GLU A 139 11.73 -21.75 34.57
CA GLU A 139 10.72 -22.80 34.75
C GLU A 139 9.30 -22.24 34.78
N LYS A 140 9.10 -21.06 35.41
CA LYS A 140 7.81 -20.37 35.37
C LYS A 140 7.50 -19.87 33.96
N TRP A 141 8.49 -19.28 33.30
CA TRP A 141 8.33 -18.75 31.95
C TRP A 141 7.99 -19.83 30.94
N ILE A 142 8.67 -20.99 30.95
CA ILE A 142 8.36 -22.10 30.03
C ILE A 142 7.01 -22.76 30.34
N SER A 143 6.61 -22.79 31.62
CA SER A 143 5.24 -23.18 31.98
C SER A 143 4.21 -22.24 31.37
N ASP A 144 4.47 -20.93 31.35
CA ASP A 144 3.57 -19.94 30.75
C ASP A 144 3.54 -20.04 29.23
N VAL A 145 4.67 -20.35 28.59
CA VAL A 145 4.72 -20.66 27.14
C VAL A 145 3.82 -21.86 26.84
N ALA A 146 3.96 -22.93 27.63
CA ALA A 146 3.13 -24.12 27.48
C ALA A 146 1.65 -23.81 27.71
N ASP A 147 1.31 -22.98 28.71
CA ASP A 147 -0.06 -22.51 28.93
C ASP A 147 -0.60 -21.70 27.74
N CYS A 148 0.21 -20.86 27.10
CA CYS A 148 -0.17 -20.14 25.89
C CYS A 148 -0.46 -21.10 24.73
N ILE A 149 0.40 -22.11 24.51
CA ILE A 149 0.23 -23.08 23.42
C ILE A 149 -1.04 -23.91 23.62
N VAL A 150 -1.24 -24.52 24.79
CA VAL A 150 -2.40 -25.40 25.03
C VAL A 150 -3.73 -24.64 25.03
N ASN A 151 -3.70 -23.33 25.26
CA ASN A 151 -4.90 -22.50 25.23
C ASN A 151 -5.19 -21.88 23.87
N ASP A 152 -4.23 -21.87 22.97
CA ASP A 152 -4.36 -21.32 21.62
C ASP A 152 -5.39 -22.14 20.79
N PRO A 153 -6.36 -21.48 20.13
CA PRO A 153 -7.37 -22.17 19.33
C PRO A 153 -6.79 -23.03 18.20
N TRP A 154 -5.72 -22.58 17.56
CA TRP A 154 -5.10 -23.30 16.45
C TRP A 154 -4.48 -24.61 16.94
N TYR A 155 -3.73 -24.57 18.05
CA TYR A 155 -3.14 -25.78 18.63
C TYR A 155 -4.21 -26.76 19.13
N LYS A 156 -5.29 -26.27 19.75
CA LYS A 156 -6.42 -27.14 20.15
C LYS A 156 -7.06 -27.87 18.98
N GLU A 157 -7.13 -27.22 17.81
CA GLU A 157 -7.72 -27.80 16.61
C GLU A 157 -6.76 -28.74 15.87
N HIS A 158 -5.49 -28.36 15.73
CA HIS A 158 -4.53 -29.03 14.84
C HIS A 158 -3.57 -29.98 15.57
N ARG A 159 -3.33 -29.75 16.87
CA ARG A 159 -2.45 -30.54 17.74
C ARG A 159 -3.15 -30.88 19.06
N PRO A 160 -4.32 -31.56 19.03
CA PRO A 160 -5.04 -31.91 20.25
C PRO A 160 -4.28 -32.91 21.14
N ASP A 161 -3.23 -33.52 20.59
CA ASP A 161 -2.28 -34.36 21.31
C ASP A 161 -1.42 -33.55 22.29
N TYR A 162 -1.08 -32.30 21.97
CA TYR A 162 -0.21 -31.47 22.81
C TYR A 162 -0.82 -31.20 24.18
N SER A 163 -0.33 -31.91 25.18
CA SER A 163 -0.53 -31.55 26.59
C SER A 163 0.58 -30.61 27.07
N LYS A 164 0.28 -29.91 28.18
CA LYS A 164 1.27 -29.06 28.84
C LYS A 164 2.53 -29.86 29.21
N GLU A 165 2.36 -31.09 29.69
CA GLU A 165 3.46 -31.98 30.06
C GLU A 165 4.32 -32.40 28.86
N GLU A 166 3.71 -32.62 27.69
CA GLU A 166 4.44 -32.95 26.47
C GLU A 166 5.30 -31.78 25.99
N ILE A 167 4.75 -30.57 26.00
CA ILE A 167 5.47 -29.33 25.66
C ILE A 167 6.66 -29.14 26.61
N LEU A 168 6.44 -29.29 27.91
CA LEU A 168 7.50 -29.19 28.91
C LEU A 168 8.58 -30.26 28.72
N LYS A 169 8.20 -31.46 28.30
CA LYS A 169 9.16 -32.53 27.99
C LYS A 169 10.01 -32.19 26.77
N VAL A 170 9.43 -31.61 25.73
CA VAL A 170 10.18 -31.11 24.56
C VAL A 170 11.14 -29.99 24.97
N ALA A 171 10.71 -29.09 25.85
CA ALA A 171 11.54 -28.00 26.35
C ALA A 171 12.75 -28.46 27.18
N GLU A 172 12.74 -29.69 27.71
CA GLU A 172 13.87 -30.29 28.44
C GLU A 172 14.92 -30.93 27.51
N ASP A 173 14.64 -31.09 26.22
CA ASP A 173 15.66 -31.52 25.26
C ASP A 173 16.83 -30.51 25.26
N PRO A 174 18.10 -30.97 25.37
CA PRO A 174 19.24 -30.07 25.48
C PRO A 174 19.36 -29.04 24.35
N TRP A 175 18.92 -29.37 23.13
CA TRP A 175 18.93 -28.47 21.99
C TRP A 175 17.90 -27.36 22.16
N TYR A 176 16.63 -27.72 22.39
CA TYR A 176 15.54 -26.77 22.58
C TYR A 176 15.72 -25.94 23.85
N LYS A 177 16.14 -26.55 24.95
CA LYS A 177 16.43 -25.86 26.21
C LYS A 177 17.44 -24.73 26.03
N LYS A 178 18.48 -24.96 25.24
CA LYS A 178 19.49 -23.93 24.94
C LYS A 178 18.90 -22.74 24.18
N LEU A 179 18.05 -23.00 23.18
CA LEU A 179 17.35 -21.95 22.41
C LEU A 179 16.37 -21.18 23.29
N LEU A 180 15.53 -21.88 24.04
CA LEU A 180 14.53 -21.32 24.95
C LEU A 180 15.15 -20.46 26.05
N VAL A 181 16.31 -20.86 26.59
CA VAL A 181 17.08 -20.01 27.52
C VAL A 181 17.58 -18.72 26.85
N GLY A 182 17.88 -18.75 25.55
CA GLY A 182 18.19 -17.57 24.75
C GLY A 182 17.02 -16.58 24.74
N TYR A 183 15.84 -17.03 24.30
CA TYR A 183 14.61 -16.23 24.29
C TYR A 183 14.24 -15.68 25.67
N PHE A 184 14.37 -16.49 26.72
CA PHE A 184 14.12 -16.04 28.08
C PHE A 184 15.08 -14.92 28.52
N ARG A 185 16.36 -14.99 28.13
CA ARG A 185 17.35 -13.94 28.41
C ARG A 185 17.10 -12.65 27.62
N GLU A 186 16.57 -12.77 26.42
CA GLU A 186 16.12 -11.66 25.57
C GLU A 186 14.76 -11.09 26.02
N GLN A 187 14.19 -11.70 27.07
CA GLN A 187 12.91 -11.34 27.67
C GLN A 187 11.75 -11.44 26.67
N ASP A 188 11.76 -12.46 25.82
CA ASP A 188 10.63 -12.67 24.93
C ASP A 188 9.39 -13.15 25.69
N MET A 189 8.25 -12.60 25.29
CA MET A 189 7.00 -12.91 25.94
C MET A 189 6.60 -14.36 25.68
N PRO A 190 6.02 -15.08 26.68
CA PRO A 190 5.59 -16.45 26.49
C PRO A 190 4.67 -16.67 25.27
N ALA A 191 3.77 -15.72 25.01
CA ALA A 191 2.86 -15.75 23.87
C ALA A 191 3.57 -15.69 22.50
N ASN A 192 4.69 -14.96 22.40
CA ASN A 192 5.46 -14.88 21.16
C ASN A 192 6.09 -16.24 20.85
N ILE A 193 6.72 -16.86 21.85
CA ILE A 193 7.32 -18.18 21.71
C ILE A 193 6.27 -19.24 21.42
N ALA A 194 5.09 -19.16 22.04
CA ALA A 194 3.98 -20.05 21.73
C ALA A 194 3.55 -19.99 20.25
N SER A 195 3.50 -18.78 19.67
CA SER A 195 3.14 -18.61 18.26
C SER A 195 4.18 -19.17 17.27
N GLU A 196 5.43 -19.30 17.71
CA GLU A 196 6.54 -19.83 16.90
C GLU A 196 6.92 -21.26 17.28
N TRP A 197 6.18 -21.90 18.20
CA TRP A 197 6.61 -23.14 18.83
C TRP A 197 6.88 -24.28 17.84
N ASP A 198 5.99 -24.50 16.86
CA ASP A 198 6.21 -25.51 15.83
C ASP A 198 7.42 -25.18 14.93
N ILE A 199 7.76 -23.90 14.71
CA ILE A 199 8.96 -23.51 13.96
C ILE A 199 10.22 -23.78 14.79
N ILE A 200 10.16 -23.52 16.09
CA ILE A 200 11.27 -23.73 17.03
C ILE A 200 11.56 -25.24 17.21
N THR A 201 10.53 -26.08 17.11
CA THR A 201 10.59 -27.51 17.43
C THR A 201 10.55 -28.47 16.23
N MET A 202 10.60 -27.93 15.00
CA MET A 202 10.81 -28.67 13.74
C MET A 202 12.27 -29.04 13.50
#